data_AF-A0AAN0VUX5-F1
#
_entry.id   AF-A0AAN0VUX5-F1
#
_cell.length_a   1.000
_cell.length_b   1.000
_cell.length_c   1.000
_cell.angle_alpha   90.00
_cell.angle_beta   90.00
_cell.angle_gamma   90.00
#
_symmetry.space_group_name_H-M   'P 1'
#
loop_
_entity.id
_entity.type
_entity.pdbx_description
1 polymer ?
#
loop_
_entity_poly.entity_id
_entity_poly.type
_entity_poly.pdbx_seq_one_letter_code
_entity_poly.pdbx_strand_id
1 'polypeptide(L)'
;MKKSKEQIILELNNYLQFGYTNADSYDDPRDEVAILLTSLHFIDPRECEIFCKKIIGSKENSDNYLDSSCLSHFFDLNKEYALHYVEQHITNMSTPILDETMDGFVKYSRTSFRIKFSDDLISKIYTRYKEISADPFYAEMLAATYKFFSEAYPENNANSQR
;
A
#
# COMPACT_ATOMS: atom_id res chain seq x y z
N MET A 1 -22.84 -14.33 1.01
CA MET A 1 -23.76 -13.22 1.33
C MET A 1 -22.94 -11.94 1.39
N LYS A 2 -23.40 -10.85 0.76
CA LYS A 2 -22.72 -9.54 0.85
C LYS A 2 -23.06 -8.89 2.20
N LYS A 3 -22.06 -8.55 3.02
CA LYS A 3 -22.26 -7.84 4.29
C LYS A 3 -22.84 -6.44 4.03
N SER A 4 -23.69 -5.94 4.93
CA SER A 4 -24.17 -4.55 4.84
C SER A 4 -23.06 -3.57 5.22
N LYS A 5 -23.21 -2.30 4.85
CA LYS A 5 -22.28 -1.24 5.23
C LYS A 5 -22.11 -1.16 6.75
N GLU A 6 -23.21 -1.21 7.47
CA GLU A 6 -23.25 -1.09 8.93
C GLU A 6 -22.52 -2.25 9.60
N GLN A 7 -22.69 -3.47 9.07
CA GLN A 7 -21.97 -4.63 9.57
C GLN A 7 -20.47 -4.54 9.30
N ILE A 8 -20.06 -4.07 8.12
CA ILE A 8 -18.64 -3.86 7.80
C ILE A 8 -18.02 -2.82 8.76
N ILE A 9 -18.71 -1.70 8.98
CA ILE A 9 -18.25 -0.66 9.91
C ILE A 9 -18.14 -1.19 11.34
N LEU A 10 -19.10 -1.99 11.80
CA LEU A 10 -19.05 -2.60 13.12
C LEU A 10 -17.82 -3.50 13.28
N GLU A 11 -17.59 -4.39 12.32
CA GLU A 11 -16.48 -5.34 12.35
C GLU A 11 -15.10 -4.66 12.24
N LEU A 12 -14.98 -3.59 11.44
CA LEU A 12 -13.76 -2.77 11.39
C LEU A 12 -13.52 -2.01 12.71
N ASN A 13 -14.58 -1.52 13.37
CA ASN A 13 -14.42 -0.91 14.69
C ASN A 13 -14.03 -1.93 15.76
N ASN A 14 -14.57 -3.16 15.70
CA ASN A 14 -14.14 -4.25 16.58
C ASN A 14 -12.64 -4.52 16.41
N TYR A 15 -12.16 -4.57 15.16
CA TYR A 15 -10.73 -4.77 14.92
C TYR A 15 -9.90 -3.66 15.55
N LEU A 16 -10.27 -2.40 15.34
CA LEU A 16 -9.55 -1.26 15.92
C LEU A 16 -9.53 -1.25 17.45
N GLN A 17 -10.54 -1.83 18.10
CA GLN A 17 -10.68 -1.83 19.55
C GLN A 17 -10.12 -3.09 20.22
N PHE A 18 -10.22 -4.24 19.56
CA PHE A 18 -9.98 -5.56 20.17
C PHE A 18 -8.98 -6.43 19.39
N GLY A 19 -8.54 -6.01 18.21
CA GLY A 19 -7.63 -6.78 17.35
C GLY A 19 -8.30 -7.92 16.57
N TYR A 20 -9.63 -8.04 16.62
CA TYR A 20 -10.39 -9.03 15.85
C TYR A 20 -11.65 -8.42 15.23
N THR A 21 -12.10 -8.93 14.08
CA THR A 21 -13.35 -8.46 13.45
C THR A 21 -14.58 -9.13 14.08
N ASN A 22 -14.45 -10.43 14.39
CA ASN A 22 -15.44 -11.28 15.04
C ASN A 22 -14.73 -12.22 16.04
N ALA A 23 -15.19 -12.24 17.30
CA ALA A 23 -14.59 -13.04 18.36
C ALA A 23 -14.71 -14.55 18.14
N ASP A 24 -15.70 -14.98 17.36
CA ASP A 24 -15.94 -16.39 17.03
C ASP A 24 -15.24 -16.81 15.73
N SER A 25 -14.50 -15.91 15.08
CA SER A 25 -13.75 -16.22 13.86
C SER A 25 -12.45 -16.96 14.19
N TYR A 26 -12.13 -17.95 13.37
CA TYR A 26 -10.85 -18.66 13.40
C TYR A 26 -9.88 -18.18 12.32
N ASP A 27 -10.32 -17.26 11.45
CA ASP A 27 -9.51 -16.69 10.38
C ASP A 27 -8.55 -15.63 10.91
N ASP A 28 -7.53 -15.29 10.12
CA ASP A 28 -6.62 -14.19 10.47
C ASP A 28 -7.40 -12.86 10.42
N PRO A 29 -7.46 -12.10 11.53
CA PRO A 29 -8.23 -10.85 11.56
C PRO A 29 -7.72 -9.83 10.52
N ARG A 30 -6.46 -9.89 10.11
CA ARG A 30 -5.90 -9.01 9.08
C ARG A 30 -6.48 -9.31 7.70
N ASP A 31 -6.66 -10.59 7.37
CA ASP A 31 -7.29 -10.99 6.11
C ASP A 31 -8.75 -10.57 6.07
N GLU A 32 -9.46 -10.76 7.19
CA GLU A 32 -10.84 -10.29 7.33
C GLU A 32 -10.93 -8.77 7.14
N VAL A 33 -10.04 -8.00 7.78
CA VAL A 33 -9.97 -6.55 7.63
C VAL A 33 -9.70 -6.14 6.18
N ALA A 34 -8.75 -6.77 5.48
CA ALA A 34 -8.46 -6.47 4.08
C ALA A 34 -9.69 -6.71 3.18
N ILE A 35 -10.43 -7.80 3.40
CA ILE A 35 -11.68 -8.11 2.70
C ILE A 35 -12.77 -7.07 3.01
N LEU A 36 -12.88 -6.65 4.28
CA LEU A 36 -13.84 -5.65 4.72
C LEU A 36 -13.52 -4.26 4.14
N LEU A 37 -12.25 -3.84 4.14
CA LEU A 37 -11.80 -2.59 3.52
C LEU A 37 -12.07 -2.57 2.03
N THR A 38 -11.78 -3.67 1.33
CA THR A 38 -12.10 -3.82 -0.10
C THR A 38 -13.60 -3.74 -0.34
N SER A 39 -14.41 -4.39 0.49
CA SER A 39 -15.87 -4.31 0.39
C SER A 39 -16.37 -2.88 0.63
N LEU A 40 -15.81 -2.20 1.65
CA LEU A 40 -16.17 -0.83 2.00
C LEU A 40 -15.75 0.15 0.91
N HIS A 41 -14.61 -0.07 0.25
CA HIS A 41 -14.15 0.75 -0.88
C HIS A 41 -15.24 0.92 -1.94
N PHE A 42 -15.94 -0.16 -2.28
CA PHE A 42 -17.01 -0.13 -3.30
C PHE A 42 -18.37 0.35 -2.78
N ILE A 43 -18.59 0.34 -1.46
CA ILE A 43 -19.88 0.70 -0.83
C ILE A 43 -19.87 2.15 -0.37
N ASP A 44 -18.83 2.55 0.36
CA ASP A 44 -18.58 3.90 0.85
C ASP A 44 -17.07 4.20 0.82
N PRO A 45 -16.57 4.71 -0.32
CA PRO A 45 -15.16 5.03 -0.51
C PRO A 45 -14.61 6.00 0.56
N ARG A 46 -15.44 6.92 1.06
CA ARG A 46 -15.04 7.90 2.07
C ARG A 46 -14.81 7.25 3.42
N GLU A 47 -15.70 6.36 3.84
CA GLU A 47 -15.49 5.58 5.08
C GLU A 47 -14.30 4.63 4.95
N CYS A 48 -14.10 4.00 3.78
CA CYS A 48 -12.92 3.18 3.52
C CYS A 48 -11.62 3.97 3.75
N GLU A 49 -11.51 5.19 3.19
CA GLU A 49 -10.35 6.06 3.40
C GLU A 49 -10.14 6.39 4.89
N ILE A 50 -11.20 6.67 5.64
CA ILE A 50 -11.14 6.97 7.08
C ILE A 50 -10.60 5.77 7.86
N PHE A 51 -11.07 4.56 7.57
CA PHE A 51 -10.57 3.35 8.23
C PHE A 51 -9.13 3.04 7.85
N CYS A 52 -8.75 3.18 6.58
CA CYS A 52 -7.35 3.02 6.15
C CYS A 52 -6.43 3.97 6.94
N LYS A 53 -6.83 5.23 7.15
CA LYS A 53 -6.05 6.21 7.94
C LYS A 53 -5.91 5.80 9.40
N LYS A 54 -6.98 5.25 10.00
CA LYS A 54 -6.96 4.77 11.38
C LYS A 54 -6.06 3.55 11.56
N ILE A 55 -6.06 2.63 10.60
CA ILE A 55 -5.28 1.39 10.65
C ILE A 55 -3.79 1.70 10.47
N ILE A 56 -3.42 2.34 9.36
CA ILE A 56 -2.01 2.62 9.03
C ILE A 56 -1.34 3.58 10.04
N GLY A 57 -2.15 4.39 10.74
CA GLY A 57 -1.69 5.30 11.79
C GLY A 57 -1.63 4.68 13.19
N SER A 58 -2.13 3.45 13.38
CA SER A 58 -2.20 2.79 14.68
C SER A 58 -1.12 1.75 14.84
N LYS A 59 -0.20 1.94 15.80
CA LYS A 59 0.85 0.94 16.11
C LYS A 59 0.31 -0.42 16.55
N GLU A 60 -0.90 -0.47 17.08
CA GLU A 60 -1.53 -1.69 17.62
C GLU A 60 -2.25 -2.49 16.53
N ASN A 61 -2.70 -1.79 15.48
CA ASN A 61 -3.56 -2.36 14.43
C ASN A 61 -2.87 -2.41 13.06
N SER A 62 -1.71 -1.75 12.92
CA SER A 62 -0.89 -1.74 11.71
C SER A 62 0.03 -2.95 11.65
N ASP A 63 0.16 -3.50 10.46
CA ASP A 63 1.24 -4.41 10.11
C ASP A 63 1.57 -4.24 8.63
N ASN A 64 2.71 -4.78 8.19
CA ASN A 64 3.19 -4.59 6.82
C ASN A 64 2.16 -4.99 5.74
N TYR A 65 1.33 -5.99 6.00
CA TYR A 65 0.29 -6.43 5.07
C TYR A 65 -0.93 -5.49 5.06
N LEU A 66 -1.44 -5.11 6.23
CA LEU A 66 -2.55 -4.15 6.28
C LEU A 66 -2.13 -2.75 5.80
N ASP A 67 -0.89 -2.35 6.06
CA ASP A 67 -0.35 -1.07 5.59
C ASP A 67 -0.25 -1.05 4.07
N SER A 68 0.17 -2.15 3.43
CA SER A 68 0.14 -2.25 1.97
C SER A 68 -1.28 -2.25 1.43
N SER A 69 -2.22 -2.97 2.06
CA SER A 69 -3.64 -2.94 1.68
C SER A 69 -4.24 -1.53 1.77
N CYS A 70 -3.96 -0.80 2.86
CA CYS A 70 -4.38 0.59 3.03
C CYS A 70 -3.75 1.51 1.98
N LEU A 71 -2.45 1.33 1.68
CA LEU A 71 -1.76 2.10 0.64
C LEU A 71 -2.38 1.91 -0.74
N SER A 72 -2.75 0.66 -1.09
CA SER A 72 -3.47 0.34 -2.32
C SER A 72 -4.76 1.14 -2.46
N HIS A 73 -5.55 1.18 -1.38
CA HIS A 73 -6.77 1.98 -1.37
C HIS A 73 -6.48 3.48 -1.48
N PHE A 74 -5.45 4.01 -0.82
CA PHE A 74 -5.12 5.43 -0.95
C PHE A 74 -4.73 5.83 -2.36
N PHE A 75 -4.04 4.96 -3.11
CA PHE A 75 -3.74 5.24 -4.51
C PHE A 75 -5.01 5.53 -5.32
N ASP A 76 -6.11 4.84 -5.07
CA ASP A 76 -7.39 5.15 -5.71
C ASP A 76 -8.14 6.33 -5.08
N LEU A 77 -8.26 6.33 -3.75
CA LEU A 77 -9.15 7.21 -2.99
C LEU A 77 -8.55 8.59 -2.70
N ASN A 78 -7.25 8.66 -2.41
CA ASN A 78 -6.55 9.87 -2.00
C ASN A 78 -5.06 9.81 -2.38
N LYS A 79 -4.78 10.10 -3.65
CA LYS A 79 -3.45 9.97 -4.27
C LYS A 79 -2.41 10.86 -3.62
N GLU A 80 -2.81 12.04 -3.18
CA GLU A 80 -1.97 12.99 -2.48
C GLU A 80 -1.53 12.43 -1.12
N TYR A 81 -2.44 11.77 -0.39
CA TYR A 81 -2.10 11.09 0.85
C TYR A 81 -1.19 9.88 0.59
N ALA A 82 -1.47 9.07 -0.43
CA ALA A 82 -0.61 7.95 -0.81
C ALA A 82 0.82 8.42 -1.11
N LEU A 83 0.95 9.47 -1.95
CA LEU A 83 2.25 10.02 -2.29
C LEU A 83 2.99 10.57 -1.06
N HIS A 84 2.29 11.32 -0.20
CA HIS A 84 2.87 11.84 1.03
C HIS A 84 3.37 10.70 1.94
N TYR A 85 2.57 9.63 2.10
CA TYR A 85 2.97 8.45 2.84
C TYR A 85 4.25 7.83 2.25
N VAL A 86 4.30 7.65 0.94
CA VAL A 86 5.49 7.10 0.27
C VAL A 86 6.72 7.97 0.54
N GLU A 87 6.62 9.29 0.37
CA GLU A 87 7.72 10.22 0.61
C GLU A 87 8.27 10.16 2.04
N GLN A 88 7.41 9.96 3.04
CA GLN A 88 7.82 9.88 4.45
C GLN A 88 8.43 8.53 4.83
N HIS A 89 8.06 7.45 4.15
CA HIS A 89 8.35 6.09 4.61
C HIS A 89 9.28 5.28 3.69
N ILE A 90 9.55 5.74 2.45
CA ILE A 90 10.22 4.95 1.41
C ILE A 90 11.52 4.26 1.86
N THR A 91 12.35 4.92 2.67
CA THR A 91 13.64 4.38 3.11
C THR A 91 13.51 3.16 4.02
N ASN A 92 12.35 2.97 4.65
CA ASN A 92 12.11 1.91 5.62
C ASN A 92 10.94 0.99 5.23
N MET A 93 10.40 1.13 4.02
CA MET A 93 9.28 0.30 3.57
C MET A 93 9.64 -1.18 3.60
N SER A 94 8.72 -2.01 4.08
CA SER A 94 8.83 -3.46 3.95
C SER A 94 8.52 -3.90 2.52
N THR A 95 8.81 -5.17 2.20
CA THR A 95 8.54 -5.78 0.89
C THR A 95 7.11 -5.54 0.40
N PRO A 96 6.03 -5.86 1.14
CA PRO A 96 4.66 -5.66 0.63
C PRO A 96 4.30 -4.18 0.42
N ILE A 97 4.83 -3.26 1.24
CA ILE A 97 4.56 -1.83 1.08
C ILE A 97 5.31 -1.27 -0.15
N LEU A 98 6.55 -1.74 -0.38
CA LEU A 98 7.31 -1.35 -1.57
C LEU A 98 6.67 -1.90 -2.85
N ASP A 99 6.17 -3.14 -2.80
CA ASP A 99 5.43 -3.76 -3.91
C ASP A 99 4.25 -2.89 -4.34
N GLU A 100 3.39 -2.53 -3.38
CA GLU A 100 2.24 -1.66 -3.62
C GLU A 100 2.64 -0.25 -4.06
N THR A 101 3.75 0.27 -3.53
CA THR A 101 4.28 1.57 -3.96
C THR A 101 4.65 1.55 -5.44
N MET A 102 5.36 0.52 -5.89
CA MET A 102 5.74 0.37 -7.30
C MET A 102 4.50 0.19 -8.17
N ASP A 103 3.55 -0.64 -7.77
CA ASP A 103 2.30 -0.83 -8.52
C ASP A 103 1.49 0.46 -8.65
N GLY A 104 1.30 1.20 -7.55
CA GLY A 104 0.61 2.50 -7.57
C GLY A 104 1.28 3.52 -8.50
N PHE A 105 2.61 3.56 -8.51
CA PHE A 105 3.36 4.43 -9.43
C PHE A 105 3.17 4.02 -10.89
N VAL A 106 3.16 2.71 -11.19
CA VAL A 106 2.89 2.18 -12.53
C VAL A 106 1.47 2.53 -12.97
N LYS A 107 0.48 2.32 -12.09
CA LYS A 107 -0.95 2.58 -12.33
C LYS A 107 -1.21 4.03 -12.76
N TYR A 108 -0.53 4.99 -12.15
CA TYR A 108 -0.70 6.42 -12.47
C TYR A 108 0.33 7.00 -13.44
N SER A 109 1.28 6.19 -13.94
CA SER A 109 2.35 6.60 -14.84
C SER A 109 1.86 7.21 -16.17
N ARG A 110 0.62 6.95 -16.58
CA ARG A 110 0.03 7.49 -17.82
C ARG A 110 -1.03 8.55 -17.58
N THR A 111 -1.13 9.05 -16.34
CA THR A 111 -2.10 10.07 -15.95
C THR A 111 -1.40 11.41 -15.68
N SER A 112 -2.17 12.50 -15.58
CA SER A 112 -1.63 13.81 -15.18
C SER A 112 -1.01 13.78 -13.79
N PHE A 113 -1.40 12.85 -12.92
CA PHE A 113 -0.85 12.73 -11.57
C PHE A 113 0.65 12.38 -11.58
N ARG A 114 1.16 11.74 -12.64
CA ARG A 114 2.58 11.43 -12.83
C ARG A 114 3.49 12.65 -12.59
N ILE A 115 3.05 13.86 -12.91
CA ILE A 115 3.84 15.09 -12.74
C ILE A 115 4.25 15.34 -11.27
N LYS A 116 3.59 14.67 -10.32
CA LYS A 116 3.90 14.75 -8.89
C LYS A 116 5.02 13.81 -8.45
N PHE A 117 5.40 12.82 -9.27
CA PHE A 117 6.46 11.88 -8.94
C PHE A 117 7.81 12.50 -9.32
N SER A 118 8.60 12.86 -8.30
CA SER A 118 9.93 13.44 -8.50
C SER A 118 10.95 12.36 -8.86
N ASP A 119 11.99 12.74 -9.62
CA ASP A 119 13.10 11.85 -9.94
C ASP A 119 13.85 11.39 -8.67
N ASP A 120 13.91 12.23 -7.63
CA ASP A 120 14.46 11.88 -6.32
C ASP A 120 13.66 10.75 -5.65
N LEU A 121 12.32 10.83 -5.68
CA LEU A 121 11.47 9.80 -5.11
C LEU A 121 11.58 8.48 -5.88
N ILE A 122 11.60 8.55 -7.23
CA ILE A 122 11.84 7.38 -8.09
C ILE A 122 13.19 6.74 -7.77
N SER A 123 14.25 7.55 -7.62
CA SER A 123 15.58 7.05 -7.22
C SER A 123 15.56 6.36 -5.85
N LYS A 124 14.81 6.89 -4.88
CA LYS A 124 14.66 6.27 -3.55
C LYS A 124 13.94 4.92 -3.61
N ILE A 125 12.94 4.78 -4.49
CA ILE A 125 12.27 3.48 -4.74
C ILE A 125 13.28 2.46 -5.27
N TYR A 126 14.12 2.86 -6.24
CA TYR A 126 15.20 1.99 -6.74
C TYR A 126 16.22 1.61 -5.66
N THR A 127 16.65 2.55 -4.83
CA THR A 127 17.54 2.27 -3.71
C THR A 127 16.91 1.26 -2.76
N ARG A 128 15.65 1.48 -2.36
CA ARG A 128 14.97 0.58 -1.44
C ARG A 128 14.75 -0.81 -2.03
N TYR A 129 14.42 -0.90 -3.32
CA TYR A 129 14.35 -2.16 -4.03
C TYR A 129 15.68 -2.91 -3.97
N LYS A 130 16.80 -2.26 -4.30
CA LYS A 130 18.15 -2.87 -4.28
C LYS A 130 18.54 -3.38 -2.89
N GLU A 131 18.14 -2.68 -1.83
CA GLU A 131 18.36 -3.13 -0.45
C GLU A 131 17.57 -4.41 -0.11
N ILE A 132 16.28 -4.45 -0.45
CA ILE A 132 15.40 -5.60 -0.15
C ILE A 132 15.73 -6.79 -1.04
N SER A 133 15.97 -6.57 -2.33
CA SER A 133 16.26 -7.60 -3.32
C SER A 133 17.66 -8.21 -3.19
N ALA A 134 18.46 -7.75 -2.23
CA ALA A 134 19.70 -8.43 -1.85
C ALA A 134 19.42 -9.84 -1.30
N ASP A 135 18.22 -10.05 -0.74
CA ASP A 135 17.71 -11.38 -0.42
C ASP A 135 16.95 -11.98 -1.63
N PRO A 136 17.33 -13.18 -2.11
CA PRO A 136 16.67 -13.82 -3.25
C PRO A 136 15.17 -14.06 -3.08
N PHE A 137 14.72 -14.34 -1.85
CA PHE A 137 13.30 -14.57 -1.57
C PHE A 137 12.48 -13.30 -1.84
N TYR A 138 12.93 -12.15 -1.32
CA TYR A 138 12.24 -10.89 -1.56
C TYR A 138 12.43 -10.37 -2.99
N ALA A 139 13.56 -10.68 -3.63
CA ALA A 139 13.77 -10.37 -5.04
C ALA A 139 12.74 -11.08 -5.94
N GLU A 140 12.42 -12.34 -5.66
CA GLU A 140 11.39 -13.09 -6.38
C GLU A 140 10.00 -12.48 -6.16
N MET A 141 9.66 -12.11 -4.92
CA MET A 141 8.38 -11.48 -4.60
C MET A 141 8.16 -10.16 -5.36
N LEU A 142 9.20 -9.34 -5.49
CA LEU A 142 9.13 -8.02 -6.12
C LEU A 142 9.38 -8.03 -7.64
N ALA A 143 9.73 -9.19 -8.22
CA ALA A 143 10.25 -9.26 -9.59
C ALA A 143 9.27 -8.70 -10.64
N ALA A 144 7.97 -9.02 -10.49
CA ALA A 144 6.95 -8.61 -11.44
C ALA A 144 6.68 -7.10 -11.37
N THR A 145 6.44 -6.57 -10.17
CA THR A 145 6.16 -5.14 -9.95
C THR A 145 7.37 -4.27 -10.28
N TYR A 146 8.58 -4.71 -9.90
CA TYR A 146 9.82 -4.04 -10.28
C TYR A 146 10.00 -3.96 -11.79
N LYS A 147 9.71 -5.05 -12.52
CA LYS A 147 9.80 -5.04 -14.00
C LYS A 147 8.92 -3.94 -14.58
N PHE A 148 7.64 -3.90 -14.22
CA PHE A 148 6.72 -2.88 -14.73
C PHE A 148 7.11 -1.46 -14.30
N PHE A 149 7.57 -1.31 -13.06
CA PHE A 149 8.06 -0.03 -12.55
C PHE A 149 9.26 0.47 -13.36
N SER A 150 10.23 -0.41 -13.62
CA SER A 150 11.45 -0.06 -14.37
C SER A 150 11.20 0.27 -15.84
N GLU A 151 10.18 -0.36 -16.44
CA GLU A 151 9.72 -0.01 -17.80
C GLU A 151 9.02 1.36 -17.82
N ALA A 152 8.25 1.69 -16.79
CA ALA A 152 7.54 2.97 -16.69
C ALA A 152 8.44 4.15 -16.29
N TYR A 153 9.49 3.87 -15.50
CA TYR A 153 10.43 4.86 -14.97
C TYR A 153 11.88 4.38 -15.14
N PRO A 154 12.43 4.32 -16.37
CA PRO A 154 13.78 3.81 -16.59
C PRO A 154 14.82 4.52 -15.72
N GLU A 155 15.73 3.77 -15.08
CA GLU A 155 16.89 4.38 -14.40
C GLU A 155 17.68 5.18 -15.44
N ASN A 156 17.59 6.51 -15.36
CA ASN A 156 18.46 7.37 -16.13
C ASN A 156 19.88 7.20 -15.59
N ASN A 157 20.70 6.40 -16.26
CA ASN A 157 22.14 6.28 -16.02
C ASN A 157 22.87 7.57 -16.42
N ALA A 158 22.56 8.69 -15.77
CA ALA A 158 23.23 9.97 -15.98
C ALA A 158 24.48 10.14 -15.08
N ASN A 159 25.04 9.04 -14.55
CA ASN A 159 26.31 9.04 -13.80
C ASN A 159 27.23 7.84 -14.14
N SER A 160 27.14 7.33 -15.37
CA SER A 160 28.15 6.40 -15.92
C SER A 160 28.98 7.08 -16.99
N GLN A 161 29.51 8.28 -16.70
CA GLN A 161 30.59 8.96 -17.43
C GLN A 161 30.93 10.27 -16.72
N ARG A 162 31.76 10.20 -15.68
CA ARG A 162 32.68 11.26 -15.27
C ARG A 162 34.02 10.64 -14.96
#